data_AF-A0A8C3FCK6-F1
#
_entry.id   AF-A0A8C3FCK6-F1
#
_cell.length_a   1.000
_cell.length_b   1.000
_cell.length_c   1.000
_cell.angle_alpha   90.00
_cell.angle_beta   90.00
_cell.angle_gamma   90.00
#
_symmetry.space_group_name_H-M   'P 1'
#
loop_
_entity.id
_entity.type
_entity.pdbx_description
1 polymer ?
#
loop_
_entity_poly.entity_id
_entity_poly.type
_entity_poly.pdbx_seq_one_letter_code
_entity_poly.pdbx_strand_id
1 'polypeptide(L)'
;MYQKQSKRTGCRRRALFASVLLVTTLILAGNICAFISNNRVSRAVNGSFGALNTTLDNLGTFVRSIPQQVDFIIASSDVPVSRANGSLQNIGPILGGRIISEVGEEAYGALASATRLLEVTDLADRELRAVNESGLRLQQLQRELTQNLSRLQERINRTLQSCDPPCAQVSVSGLAPDADFSTVPDVSSQLELLNNLTNANLSAALQQANETLNKTPRRVEEQAQKVVADARSQLAEVRRKIGGVRSEIPVLDTLGNVTATLDTIGRRAKEYEPQVATYDSYRWIVGICLCCLVLLIVLCYLLALVLGALGLKPSVLPTERGCLSNSGGDFFMAGVGFSFLFSWLLMLLVLVTFLLGGNADTLVCRPWHSGQLLPFLETSDLTASFNLSEMLGLQGGTVTFSSVYNNCQHNEPVWRTLQLGRAVPLDELLNISQYTGEISAAFDRLNVSLDPVTFLSPSQKQLLRDVGASGLQPNFTGALQQVGWGPGGGQGLSQAGGGGSCGI
;
A
#
# COMPACT_ATOMS: atom_id res chain seq x y z
N MET A 1 9.23 -3.03 100.14
CA MET A 1 10.45 -3.43 99.39
C MET A 1 11.01 -2.22 98.64
N TYR A 2 12.16 -1.69 99.05
CA TYR A 2 12.85 -0.59 98.37
C TYR A 2 13.71 -1.15 97.21
N GLN A 3 13.40 -0.77 95.96
CA GLN A 3 14.14 -1.22 94.79
C GLN A 3 15.31 -0.25 94.52
N LYS A 4 16.50 -0.52 95.07
CA LYS A 4 17.70 0.32 94.90
C LYS A 4 18.07 0.40 93.40
N GLN A 5 17.90 1.56 92.77
CA GLN A 5 18.25 1.76 91.36
C GLN A 5 19.79 1.85 91.22
N SER A 6 20.43 0.78 90.73
CA SER A 6 21.84 0.79 90.32
C SER A 6 21.98 1.21 88.85
N LYS A 7 23.17 1.66 88.42
CA LYS A 7 23.48 1.94 87.00
C LYS A 7 23.13 0.75 86.08
N ARG A 8 23.34 -0.49 86.56
CA ARG A 8 23.00 -1.74 85.86
C ARG A 8 21.49 -1.92 85.67
N THR A 9 20.69 -1.54 86.66
CA THR A 9 19.21 -1.61 86.60
C THR A 9 18.65 -0.61 85.57
N GLY A 10 19.24 0.59 85.48
CA GLY A 10 18.88 1.59 84.48
C GLY A 10 19.19 1.14 83.05
N CYS A 11 20.37 0.54 82.82
CA CYS A 11 20.76 -0.01 81.52
C CYS A 11 19.81 -1.15 81.08
N ARG A 12 19.52 -2.12 81.97
CA ARG A 12 18.59 -3.22 81.70
C ARG A 12 17.18 -2.73 81.34
N ARG A 13 16.66 -1.72 82.05
CA ARG A 13 15.34 -1.14 81.77
C ARG A 13 15.29 -0.48 80.39
N ARG A 14 16.32 0.28 80.01
CA ARG A 14 16.41 0.90 78.68
C ARG A 14 16.52 -0.13 77.56
N ALA A 15 17.30 -1.20 77.78
CA ALA A 15 17.40 -2.30 76.83
C ALA A 15 16.05 -2.99 76.63
N LEU A 16 15.35 -3.36 77.71
CA LEU A 16 14.02 -3.97 77.62
C LEU A 16 12.99 -3.04 76.96
N PHE A 17 13.01 -1.76 77.29
CA PHE A 17 12.15 -0.76 76.64
C PHE A 17 12.42 -0.70 75.13
N ALA A 18 13.68 -0.61 74.72
CA ALA A 18 14.07 -0.58 73.32
C ALA A 18 13.67 -1.87 72.59
N SER A 19 13.85 -3.04 73.21
CA SER A 19 13.45 -4.33 72.64
C SER A 19 11.94 -4.44 72.47
N VAL A 20 11.14 -4.07 73.47
CA VAL A 20 9.68 -4.11 73.37
C VAL A 20 9.19 -3.09 72.34
N LEU A 21 9.78 -1.90 72.29
CA LEU A 21 9.46 -0.91 71.27
C LEU A 21 9.77 -1.43 69.85
N LEU A 22 10.93 -2.05 69.65
CA LEU A 22 11.31 -2.64 68.36
C LEU A 22 10.34 -3.75 67.94
N VAL A 23 10.02 -4.68 68.84
CA VAL A 23 9.07 -5.77 68.56
C VAL A 23 7.67 -5.22 68.28
N THR A 24 7.21 -4.24 69.06
CA THR A 24 5.91 -3.60 68.87
C THR A 24 5.81 -2.91 67.50
N THR A 25 6.89 -2.21 67.08
CA THR A 25 6.95 -1.58 65.75
C THR A 25 6.93 -2.62 64.62
N LEU A 26 7.63 -3.75 64.76
CA LEU A 26 7.60 -4.83 63.77
C LEU A 26 6.21 -5.46 63.66
N ILE A 27 5.53 -5.70 64.80
CA ILE A 27 4.17 -6.23 64.81
C ILE A 27 3.21 -5.22 64.18
N LEU A 28 3.36 -3.91 64.45
CA LEU A 28 2.56 -2.87 63.82
C LEU A 28 2.72 -2.86 62.30
N ALA A 29 3.97 -2.90 61.80
CA ALA A 29 4.25 -2.97 60.38
C ALA A 29 3.62 -4.22 59.73
N GLY A 30 3.77 -5.38 60.37
CA GLY A 30 3.13 -6.63 59.94
C GLY A 30 1.61 -6.53 59.92
N ASN A 31 0.98 -5.89 60.91
CA ASN A 31 -0.46 -5.69 60.96
C ASN A 31 -0.96 -4.78 59.84
N ILE A 32 -0.23 -3.70 59.52
CA ILE A 32 -0.53 -2.85 58.36
C ILE A 32 -0.49 -3.69 57.06
N CYS A 33 0.55 -4.50 56.87
CA CYS A 33 0.64 -5.41 55.73
C CYS A 33 -0.52 -6.43 55.69
N ALA A 34 -0.96 -6.93 56.84
CA ALA A 34 -2.09 -7.85 56.95
C ALA A 34 -3.41 -7.20 56.52
N PHE A 35 -3.71 -5.98 56.99
CA PHE A 35 -4.88 -5.20 56.55
C PHE A 35 -4.87 -4.97 55.03
N ILE A 36 -3.72 -4.55 54.49
CA ILE A 36 -3.56 -4.31 53.05
C ILE A 36 -3.77 -5.61 52.27
N SER A 37 -3.16 -6.70 52.71
CA SER A 37 -3.23 -8.00 52.04
C SER A 37 -4.66 -8.55 52.06
N ASN A 38 -5.36 -8.46 53.20
CA ASN A 38 -6.76 -8.89 53.31
C ASN A 38 -7.67 -8.18 52.29
N ASN A 39 -7.46 -6.86 52.10
CA ASN A 39 -8.20 -6.07 51.14
C ASN A 39 -7.75 -6.31 49.68
N ARG A 40 -6.48 -6.63 49.45
CA ARG A 40 -5.98 -6.99 48.10
C ARG A 40 -6.57 -8.31 47.63
N VAL A 41 -6.69 -9.31 48.51
CA VAL A 41 -7.30 -10.60 48.17
C VAL A 41 -8.76 -10.40 47.74
N SER A 42 -9.57 -9.66 48.50
CA SER A 42 -10.97 -9.39 48.11
C SER A 42 -11.08 -8.67 46.77
N ARG A 43 -10.21 -7.67 46.52
CA ARG A 43 -10.17 -6.98 45.22
C ARG A 43 -9.79 -7.91 44.08
N ALA A 44 -8.83 -8.81 44.30
CA ALA A 44 -8.42 -9.80 43.31
C ALA A 44 -9.55 -10.81 43.00
N VAL A 45 -10.23 -11.31 44.03
CA VAL A 45 -11.38 -12.23 43.87
C VAL A 45 -12.50 -11.55 43.06
N ASN A 46 -12.91 -10.34 43.43
CA ASN A 46 -13.96 -9.63 42.69
C ASN A 46 -13.57 -9.31 41.24
N GLY A 47 -12.29 -8.96 40.99
CA GLY A 47 -11.80 -8.70 39.64
C GLY A 47 -11.63 -9.95 38.78
N SER A 48 -11.42 -11.12 39.39
CA SER A 48 -11.06 -12.35 38.68
C SER A 48 -12.18 -12.91 37.79
N PHE A 49 -13.44 -12.84 38.22
CA PHE A 49 -14.58 -13.26 37.39
C PHE A 49 -14.78 -12.35 36.17
N GLY A 50 -14.65 -11.03 36.35
CA GLY A 50 -14.71 -10.08 35.24
C GLY A 50 -13.57 -10.28 34.24
N ALA A 51 -12.36 -10.54 34.74
CA ALA A 51 -11.21 -10.87 33.90
C ALA A 51 -11.44 -12.18 33.12
N LEU A 52 -11.93 -13.24 33.78
CA LEU A 52 -12.26 -14.51 33.14
C LEU A 52 -13.31 -14.34 32.04
N ASN A 53 -14.39 -13.59 32.32
CA ASN A 53 -15.42 -13.32 31.32
C ASN A 53 -14.87 -12.57 30.11
N THR A 54 -14.01 -11.57 30.35
CA THR A 54 -13.33 -10.83 29.28
C THR A 54 -12.40 -11.73 28.47
N THR A 55 -11.66 -12.63 29.13
CA THR A 55 -10.78 -13.59 28.46
C THR A 55 -11.58 -14.58 27.59
N LEU A 56 -12.69 -15.11 28.10
CA LEU A 56 -13.55 -16.02 27.34
C LEU A 56 -14.20 -15.31 26.14
N ASP A 57 -14.63 -14.06 26.29
CA ASP A 57 -15.21 -13.26 25.21
C ASP A 57 -14.17 -12.92 24.13
N ASN A 58 -12.96 -12.54 24.53
CA ASN A 58 -11.84 -12.32 23.61
C ASN A 58 -11.49 -13.60 22.84
N LEU A 59 -11.45 -14.75 23.52
CA LEU A 59 -11.19 -16.03 22.88
C LEU A 59 -12.32 -16.43 21.93
N GLY A 60 -13.59 -16.18 22.30
CA GLY A 60 -14.74 -16.38 21.42
C GLY A 60 -14.69 -15.49 20.18
N THR A 61 -14.31 -14.23 20.32
CA THR A 61 -14.12 -13.29 19.20
C THR A 61 -12.98 -13.75 18.29
N PHE A 62 -11.86 -14.17 18.87
CA PHE A 62 -10.73 -14.70 18.14
C PHE A 62 -11.13 -15.92 17.29
N VAL A 63 -11.81 -16.90 17.89
CA VAL A 63 -12.34 -18.10 17.21
C VAL A 63 -13.30 -17.71 16.07
N ARG A 64 -14.23 -16.79 16.29
CA ARG A 64 -15.18 -16.33 15.25
C ARG A 64 -14.52 -15.56 14.11
N SER A 65 -13.34 -14.98 14.32
CA SER A 65 -12.60 -14.25 13.28
C SER A 65 -11.88 -15.17 12.29
N ILE A 66 -11.59 -16.42 12.66
CA ILE A 66 -10.89 -17.41 11.83
C ILE A 66 -11.56 -17.61 10.46
N PRO A 67 -12.87 -17.90 10.36
CA PRO A 67 -13.53 -18.07 9.06
C PRO A 67 -13.51 -16.79 8.22
N GLN A 68 -13.64 -15.63 8.86
CA GLN A 68 -13.62 -14.34 8.17
C GLN A 68 -12.23 -14.06 7.56
N GLN A 69 -11.15 -14.43 8.25
CA GLN A 69 -9.79 -14.30 7.73
C GLN A 69 -9.55 -15.23 6.53
N VAL A 70 -10.07 -16.46 6.57
CA VAL A 70 -9.99 -17.38 5.43
C VAL A 70 -10.77 -16.82 4.24
N ASP A 71 -12.02 -16.39 4.45
CA ASP A 71 -12.84 -15.78 3.40
C ASP A 71 -12.19 -14.53 2.82
N PHE A 72 -11.53 -13.72 3.65
CA PHE A 72 -10.77 -12.55 3.21
C PHE A 72 -9.58 -12.93 2.31
N ILE A 73 -8.82 -13.96 2.65
CA ILE A 73 -7.69 -14.44 1.82
C ILE A 73 -8.21 -14.96 0.47
N ILE A 74 -9.28 -15.76 0.48
CA ILE A 74 -9.92 -16.26 -0.75
C ILE A 74 -10.41 -15.09 -1.61
N ALA A 75 -11.12 -14.12 -1.04
CA ALA A 75 -11.59 -12.95 -1.78
C ALA A 75 -10.43 -12.09 -2.31
N SER A 76 -9.36 -11.92 -1.53
CA SER A 76 -8.17 -11.15 -1.93
C SER A 76 -7.42 -11.81 -3.09
N SER A 77 -7.44 -13.13 -3.18
CA SER A 77 -6.84 -13.87 -4.29
C SER A 77 -7.53 -13.61 -5.64
N ASP A 78 -8.79 -13.16 -5.63
CA ASP A 78 -9.50 -12.84 -6.87
C ASP A 78 -8.94 -11.58 -7.55
N VAL A 79 -8.32 -10.67 -6.80
CA VAL A 79 -7.76 -9.43 -7.33
C VAL A 79 -6.65 -9.70 -8.38
N PRO A 80 -5.56 -10.44 -8.06
CA PRO A 80 -4.53 -10.75 -9.05
C PRO A 80 -5.05 -11.64 -10.18
N VAL A 81 -5.93 -12.61 -9.91
CA VAL A 81 -6.49 -13.51 -10.94
C VAL A 81 -7.36 -12.73 -11.93
N SER A 82 -8.22 -11.83 -11.42
CA SER A 82 -9.06 -10.96 -12.23
C SER A 82 -8.22 -9.99 -13.06
N ARG A 83 -7.16 -9.41 -12.47
CA ARG A 83 -6.22 -8.55 -13.20
C ARG A 83 -5.51 -9.32 -14.33
N ALA A 84 -5.02 -10.53 -14.07
CA ALA A 84 -4.39 -11.37 -15.09
C ALA A 84 -5.38 -11.72 -16.21
N ASN A 85 -6.61 -12.11 -15.87
CA ASN A 85 -7.67 -12.37 -16.84
C ASN A 85 -8.03 -11.11 -17.66
N GLY A 86 -8.03 -9.93 -17.03
CA GLY A 86 -8.21 -8.64 -17.70
C GLY A 86 -7.07 -8.33 -18.67
N SER A 87 -5.82 -8.61 -18.31
CA SER A 87 -4.68 -8.48 -19.23
C SER A 87 -4.77 -9.44 -20.41
N LEU A 88 -5.22 -10.68 -20.20
CA LEU A 88 -5.44 -11.66 -21.27
C LEU A 88 -6.57 -11.23 -22.23
N GLN A 89 -7.66 -10.66 -21.70
CA GLN A 89 -8.75 -10.10 -22.51
C GLN A 89 -8.29 -8.93 -23.37
N ASN A 90 -7.35 -8.14 -22.86
CA ASN A 90 -6.80 -6.97 -23.56
C ASN A 90 -5.45 -7.27 -24.22
N ILE A 91 -5.19 -8.53 -24.61
CA ILE A 91 -3.89 -8.92 -25.19
C ILE A 91 -3.61 -8.14 -26.48
N GLY A 92 -4.62 -7.84 -27.29
CA GLY A 92 -4.48 -7.10 -28.55
C GLY A 92 -3.87 -5.71 -28.32
N PRO A 93 -4.53 -4.84 -27.53
CA PRO A 93 -3.97 -3.54 -27.16
C PRO A 93 -2.65 -3.62 -26.39
N ILE A 94 -2.47 -4.59 -25.48
CA ILE A 94 -1.25 -4.68 -24.65
C ILE A 94 -0.05 -5.13 -25.49
N LEU A 95 -0.12 -6.31 -26.10
CA LEU A 95 0.97 -6.90 -26.86
C LEU A 95 1.10 -6.22 -28.23
N GLY A 96 -0.02 -5.97 -28.92
CA GLY A 96 -0.01 -5.26 -30.19
C GLY A 96 0.33 -3.78 -30.05
N GLY A 97 -0.07 -3.12 -28.95
CA GLY A 97 0.40 -1.78 -28.62
C GLY A 97 1.90 -1.74 -28.35
N ARG A 98 2.46 -2.76 -27.67
CA ARG A 98 3.91 -2.88 -27.48
C ARG A 98 4.66 -3.09 -28.79
N ILE A 99 4.15 -3.95 -29.66
CA ILE A 99 4.71 -4.17 -31.01
C ILE A 99 4.70 -2.84 -31.79
N ILE A 100 3.58 -2.12 -31.78
CA ILE A 100 3.47 -0.80 -32.40
C ILE A 100 4.42 0.18 -31.72
N SER A 101 4.64 0.16 -30.41
CA SER A 101 5.56 1.13 -29.80
C SER A 101 7.02 0.90 -30.21
N GLU A 102 7.44 -0.37 -30.36
CA GLU A 102 8.82 -0.71 -30.74
C GLU A 102 9.09 -0.43 -32.23
N VAL A 103 8.12 -0.71 -33.11
CA VAL A 103 8.27 -0.52 -34.57
C VAL A 103 7.76 0.85 -35.03
N GLY A 104 6.85 1.44 -34.27
CA GLY A 104 6.04 2.59 -34.65
C GLY A 104 6.81 3.89 -34.64
N GLU A 105 7.83 4.07 -33.81
CA GLU A 105 8.60 5.31 -33.83
C GLU A 105 9.23 5.54 -35.22
N GLU A 106 9.89 4.51 -35.75
CA GLU A 106 10.45 4.55 -37.11
C GLU A 106 9.36 4.53 -38.18
N ALA A 107 8.34 3.67 -38.04
CA ALA A 107 7.29 3.52 -39.04
C ALA A 107 6.41 4.76 -39.18
N TYR A 108 5.92 5.35 -38.09
CA TYR A 108 5.16 6.59 -38.10
C TYR A 108 6.04 7.80 -38.43
N GLY A 109 7.32 7.80 -38.03
CA GLY A 109 8.28 8.83 -38.46
C GLY A 109 8.50 8.84 -39.98
N ALA A 110 8.65 7.66 -40.58
CA ALA A 110 8.75 7.51 -42.04
C ALA A 110 7.44 7.91 -42.75
N LEU A 111 6.29 7.51 -42.20
CA LEU A 111 4.98 7.88 -42.69
C LEU A 111 4.79 9.41 -42.68
N ALA A 112 5.10 10.08 -41.57
CA ALA A 112 4.99 11.52 -41.42
C ALA A 112 5.92 12.26 -42.40
N SER A 113 7.15 11.75 -42.58
CA SER A 113 8.11 12.31 -43.53
C SER A 113 7.64 12.18 -44.98
N ALA A 114 7.05 11.03 -45.35
CA ALA A 114 6.49 10.81 -46.67
C ALA A 114 5.25 11.69 -46.92
N THR A 115 4.37 11.85 -45.93
CA THR A 115 3.21 12.75 -46.02
C THR A 115 3.65 14.20 -46.22
N ARG A 116 4.63 14.69 -45.46
CA ARG A 116 5.19 16.03 -45.62
C ARG A 116 5.80 16.23 -47.00
N LEU A 117 6.48 15.22 -47.54
CA LEU A 117 7.03 15.30 -48.90
C LEU A 117 5.93 15.44 -49.95
N LEU A 118 4.80 14.74 -49.79
CA LEU A 118 3.64 14.90 -50.68
C LEU A 118 3.04 16.30 -50.60
N GLU A 119 2.90 16.87 -49.41
CA GLU A 119 2.40 18.24 -49.23
C GLU A 119 3.28 19.26 -49.97
N VAL A 120 4.61 19.14 -49.84
CA VAL A 120 5.56 20.01 -50.55
C VAL A 120 5.48 19.81 -52.07
N THR A 121 5.26 18.57 -52.51
CA THR A 121 5.15 18.23 -53.94
C THR A 121 3.86 18.79 -54.56
N ASP A 122 2.73 18.75 -53.82
CA ASP A 122 1.46 19.36 -54.23
C ASP A 122 1.57 20.89 -54.31
N LEU A 123 2.26 21.52 -53.35
CA LEU A 123 2.55 22.95 -53.40
C LEU A 123 3.40 23.30 -54.64
N ALA A 124 4.46 22.54 -54.91
CA ALA A 124 5.32 22.76 -56.06
C ALA A 124 4.57 22.61 -57.40
N ASP A 125 3.64 21.65 -57.51
CA ASP A 125 2.78 21.49 -58.70
C ASP A 125 1.91 22.73 -58.92
N ARG A 126 1.25 23.24 -57.88
CA ARG A 126 0.41 24.45 -57.97
C ARG A 126 1.23 25.67 -58.41
N GLU A 127 2.38 25.91 -57.80
CA GLU A 127 3.23 27.06 -58.11
C GLU A 127 3.82 26.95 -59.52
N LEU A 128 4.30 25.77 -59.95
CA LEU A 128 4.83 25.58 -61.30
C LEU A 128 3.74 25.71 -62.37
N ARG A 129 2.49 25.29 -62.10
CA ARG A 129 1.36 25.55 -63.00
C ARG A 129 1.09 27.05 -63.14
N ALA A 130 1.06 27.78 -62.03
CA ALA A 130 0.85 29.22 -62.03
C ALA A 130 1.95 29.95 -62.81
N VAL A 131 3.21 29.52 -62.65
CA VAL A 131 4.36 30.04 -63.40
C VAL A 131 4.21 29.75 -64.90
N ASN A 132 3.84 28.53 -65.28
CA ASN A 132 3.67 28.15 -66.68
C ASN A 132 2.58 28.97 -67.37
N GLU A 133 1.40 29.07 -66.74
CA GLU A 133 0.27 29.84 -67.24
C GLU A 133 0.60 31.32 -67.36
N SER A 134 1.24 31.88 -66.34
CA SER A 134 1.67 33.29 -66.33
C SER A 134 2.74 33.55 -67.39
N GLY A 135 3.70 32.64 -67.55
CA GLY A 135 4.77 32.71 -68.54
C GLY A 135 4.23 32.71 -69.97
N LEU A 136 3.34 31.76 -70.30
CA LEU A 136 2.68 31.68 -71.60
C LEU A 136 1.87 32.95 -71.91
N ARG A 137 1.15 33.47 -70.91
CA ARG A 137 0.38 34.71 -71.03
C ARG A 137 1.27 35.92 -71.29
N LEU A 138 2.38 36.05 -70.55
CA LEU A 138 3.35 37.12 -70.75
C LEU A 138 3.98 37.06 -72.15
N GLN A 139 4.36 35.87 -72.61
CA GLN A 139 4.90 35.67 -73.96
C GLN A 139 3.88 36.00 -75.05
N GLN A 140 2.59 35.70 -74.84
CA GLN A 140 1.54 36.11 -75.77
C GLN A 140 1.38 37.63 -75.83
N LEU A 141 1.28 38.29 -74.67
CA LEU A 141 1.18 39.75 -74.58
C LEU A 141 2.40 40.44 -75.21
N GLN A 142 3.61 39.90 -75.01
CA GLN A 142 4.82 40.40 -75.65
C GLN A 142 4.78 40.27 -77.18
N ARG A 143 4.28 39.14 -77.71
CA ARG A 143 4.09 38.97 -79.17
C ARG A 143 3.10 39.98 -79.73
N GLU A 144 1.96 40.18 -79.06
CA GLU A 144 0.96 41.18 -79.45
C GLU A 144 1.54 42.61 -79.41
N LEU A 145 2.27 42.94 -78.34
CA LEU A 145 2.94 44.23 -78.21
C LEU A 145 3.99 44.43 -79.31
N THR A 146 4.81 43.42 -79.60
CA THR A 146 5.83 43.46 -80.67
C THR A 146 5.19 43.68 -82.05
N GLN A 147 4.08 43.00 -82.34
CA GLN A 147 3.33 43.19 -83.59
C GLN A 147 2.70 44.58 -83.70
N ASN A 148 2.17 45.10 -82.60
CA ASN A 148 1.59 46.45 -82.58
C ASN A 148 2.67 47.53 -82.72
N LEU A 149 3.80 47.38 -82.04
CA LEU A 149 4.95 48.28 -82.14
C LEU A 149 5.57 48.23 -83.54
N SER A 150 5.67 47.06 -84.18
CA SER A 150 6.18 46.96 -85.56
C SER A 150 5.25 47.63 -86.57
N ARG A 151 3.93 47.47 -86.42
CA ARG A 151 2.94 48.23 -87.22
C ARG A 151 3.05 49.74 -86.98
N LEU A 152 3.25 50.15 -85.73
CA LEU A 152 3.42 51.57 -85.39
C LEU A 152 4.72 52.13 -85.99
N GLN A 153 5.81 51.36 -85.90
CA GLN A 153 7.10 51.67 -86.49
C GLN A 153 6.97 51.81 -88.01
N GLU A 154 6.27 50.89 -88.69
CA GLU A 154 6.01 50.98 -90.13
C GLU A 154 5.18 52.22 -90.50
N ARG A 155 4.13 52.53 -89.72
CA ARG A 155 3.32 53.74 -89.92
C ARG A 155 4.15 55.01 -89.75
N ILE A 156 4.94 55.11 -88.68
CA ILE A 156 5.84 56.25 -88.45
C ILE A 156 6.85 56.35 -89.58
N ASN A 157 7.45 55.24 -90.02
CA ASN A 157 8.43 55.24 -91.10
C ASN A 157 7.82 55.71 -92.43
N ARG A 158 6.59 55.29 -92.75
CA ARG A 158 5.83 55.80 -93.91
C ARG A 158 5.57 57.31 -93.80
N THR A 159 5.24 57.81 -92.61
CA THR A 159 5.04 59.26 -92.38
C THR A 159 6.36 60.03 -92.52
N LEU A 160 7.47 59.51 -91.99
CA LEU A 160 8.80 60.11 -92.12
C LEU A 160 9.26 60.17 -93.58
N GLN A 161 8.95 59.16 -94.40
CA GLN A 161 9.23 59.18 -95.85
C GLN A 161 8.47 60.28 -96.60
N SER A 162 7.31 60.72 -96.09
CA SER A 162 6.52 61.82 -96.66
C SER A 162 6.81 63.20 -96.06
N CYS A 163 7.72 63.29 -95.09
CA CYS A 163 8.05 64.54 -94.41
C CYS A 163 9.28 65.20 -95.05
N ASP A 164 9.18 66.48 -95.38
CA ASP A 164 10.28 67.33 -95.88
C ASP A 164 11.34 67.59 -94.77
N PRO A 165 12.47 68.30 -95.04
CA PRO A 165 13.74 68.21 -94.28
C PRO A 165 13.76 68.27 -92.74
N PRO A 166 12.81 68.87 -91.99
CA PRO A 166 12.86 68.82 -90.52
C PRO A 166 12.77 67.42 -89.89
N CYS A 167 12.35 66.36 -90.60
CA CYS A 167 12.16 65.02 -90.03
C CYS A 167 13.39 64.08 -90.11
N ALA A 168 14.51 64.50 -90.72
CA ALA A 168 15.64 63.62 -91.03
C ALA A 168 16.37 63.01 -89.81
N GLN A 169 16.18 63.55 -88.59
CA GLN A 169 16.85 63.10 -87.37
C GLN A 169 15.98 62.21 -86.45
N VAL A 170 14.74 61.88 -86.83
CA VAL A 170 13.86 61.04 -85.99
C VAL A 170 14.17 59.57 -86.24
N SER A 171 14.67 58.88 -85.21
CA SER A 171 14.90 57.44 -85.23
C SER A 171 13.75 56.68 -84.58
N VAL A 172 13.26 55.65 -85.26
CA VAL A 172 12.22 54.73 -84.75
C VAL A 172 12.83 53.43 -84.23
N SER A 173 14.17 53.34 -84.15
CA SER A 173 14.91 52.13 -83.75
C SER A 173 14.70 51.74 -82.29
N GLY A 174 14.17 52.65 -81.45
CA GLY A 174 13.87 52.39 -80.04
C GLY A 174 12.45 51.87 -79.76
N LEU A 175 11.59 51.71 -80.77
CA LEU A 175 10.23 51.17 -80.59
C LEU A 175 10.23 49.63 -80.60
N ALA A 176 10.91 49.04 -79.62
CA ALA A 176 10.87 47.62 -79.34
C ALA A 176 10.47 47.40 -77.87
N PRO A 177 9.85 46.25 -77.52
CA PRO A 177 9.69 45.88 -76.12
C PRO A 177 11.07 45.74 -75.46
N ASP A 178 11.26 46.41 -74.32
CA ASP A 178 12.49 46.32 -73.52
C ASP A 178 12.56 44.97 -72.76
N ALA A 179 11.40 44.43 -72.39
CA ALA A 179 11.30 43.16 -71.68
C ALA A 179 11.28 41.95 -72.63
N ASP A 180 12.08 40.93 -72.30
CA ASP A 180 12.13 39.64 -72.99
C ASP A 180 11.61 38.46 -72.16
N PHE A 181 10.31 38.20 -72.22
CA PHE A 181 9.66 37.09 -71.53
C PHE A 181 9.84 35.73 -72.23
N SER A 182 10.60 35.66 -73.33
CA SER A 182 11.06 34.36 -73.87
C SER A 182 12.08 33.68 -72.94
N THR A 183 12.63 34.42 -71.98
CA THR A 183 13.55 33.94 -70.94
C THR A 183 12.88 33.19 -69.78
N VAL A 184 11.54 33.11 -69.75
CA VAL A 184 10.81 32.27 -68.78
C VAL A 184 11.10 30.80 -69.10
N PRO A 185 11.67 30.03 -68.14
CA PRO A 185 12.04 28.65 -68.40
C PRO A 185 10.81 27.79 -68.68
N ASP A 186 10.96 26.83 -69.58
CA ASP A 186 9.96 25.79 -69.77
C ASP A 186 9.93 24.87 -68.55
N VAL A 187 8.75 24.80 -67.92
CA VAL A 187 8.51 23.98 -66.72
C VAL A 187 7.71 22.71 -67.04
N SER A 188 7.46 22.43 -68.33
CA SER A 188 6.63 21.30 -68.78
C SER A 188 7.16 19.95 -68.30
N SER A 189 8.48 19.75 -68.31
CA SER A 189 9.10 18.49 -67.86
C SER A 189 8.92 18.24 -66.35
N GLN A 190 8.97 19.29 -65.54
CA GLN A 190 8.76 19.24 -64.09
C GLN A 190 7.29 18.99 -63.78
N LEU A 191 6.39 19.66 -64.49
CA LEU A 191 4.93 19.44 -64.41
C LEU A 191 4.55 18.01 -64.81
N GLU A 192 5.21 17.42 -65.81
CA GLU A 192 5.00 16.03 -66.21
C GLU A 192 5.40 15.04 -65.11
N LEU A 193 6.57 15.25 -64.48
CA LEU A 193 7.04 14.45 -63.35
C LEU A 193 6.08 14.54 -62.14
N LEU A 194 5.61 15.75 -61.82
CA LEU A 194 4.65 15.98 -60.73
C LEU A 194 3.28 15.36 -61.03
N ASN A 195 2.80 15.49 -62.27
CA ASN A 195 1.54 14.88 -62.69
C ASN A 195 1.60 13.35 -62.62
N ASN A 196 2.71 12.75 -63.04
CA ASN A 196 2.94 11.31 -62.88
C ASN A 196 2.90 10.89 -61.40
N LEU A 197 3.45 11.72 -60.50
CA LEU A 197 3.45 11.46 -59.06
C LEU A 197 2.05 11.55 -58.45
N THR A 198 1.28 12.56 -58.84
CA THR A 198 -0.13 12.69 -58.45
C THR A 198 -0.94 11.48 -58.94
N ASN A 199 -0.76 11.07 -60.20
CA ASN A 199 -1.43 9.90 -60.78
C ASN A 199 -1.04 8.57 -60.09
N ALA A 200 0.16 8.50 -59.53
CA ALA A 200 0.62 7.33 -58.77
C ALA A 200 -0.05 7.19 -57.38
N ASN A 201 -0.91 8.13 -56.97
CA ASN A 201 -1.76 8.07 -55.78
C ASN A 201 -1.00 7.68 -54.50
N LEU A 202 0.14 8.33 -54.25
CA LEU A 202 0.99 8.05 -53.08
C LEU A 202 0.23 8.25 -51.76
N SER A 203 -0.72 9.20 -51.71
CA SER A 203 -1.60 9.41 -50.55
C SER A 203 -2.38 8.14 -50.16
N ALA A 204 -2.94 7.44 -51.14
CA ALA A 204 -3.66 6.19 -50.89
C ALA A 204 -2.72 5.07 -50.37
N ALA A 205 -1.48 5.01 -50.88
CA ALA A 205 -0.48 4.05 -50.40
C ALA A 205 -0.06 4.32 -48.95
N LEU A 206 0.18 5.59 -48.59
CA LEU A 206 0.49 5.97 -47.21
C LEU A 206 -0.71 5.73 -46.27
N GLN A 207 -1.92 6.03 -46.71
CA GLN A 207 -3.12 5.72 -45.93
C GLN A 207 -3.26 4.20 -45.70
N GLN A 208 -3.04 3.39 -46.73
CA GLN A 208 -3.06 1.93 -46.62
C GLN A 208 -1.99 1.41 -45.64
N ALA A 209 -0.78 1.99 -45.67
CA ALA A 209 0.29 1.63 -44.73
C ALA A 209 -0.11 1.96 -43.28
N ASN A 210 -0.68 3.15 -43.04
CA ASN A 210 -1.19 3.55 -41.73
C ASN A 210 -2.31 2.63 -41.23
N GLU A 211 -3.28 2.30 -42.10
CA GLU A 211 -4.36 1.36 -41.77
C GLU A 211 -3.83 -0.05 -41.45
N THR A 212 -2.78 -0.49 -42.16
CA THR A 212 -2.14 -1.80 -41.91
C THR A 212 -1.44 -1.82 -40.55
N LEU A 213 -0.71 -0.76 -40.20
CA LEU A 213 -0.09 -0.60 -38.87
C LEU A 213 -1.15 -0.61 -37.76
N ASN A 214 -2.25 0.13 -37.94
CA ASN A 214 -3.33 0.21 -36.95
C ASN A 214 -4.14 -1.09 -36.78
N LYS A 215 -4.04 -2.04 -37.74
CA LYS A 215 -4.64 -3.39 -37.62
C LYS A 215 -3.83 -4.35 -36.76
N THR A 216 -2.58 -4.02 -36.42
CA THR A 216 -1.67 -4.87 -35.62
C THR A 216 -2.30 -5.37 -34.31
N PRO A 217 -2.96 -4.54 -33.47
CA PRO A 217 -3.55 -5.02 -32.20
C PRO A 217 -4.61 -6.09 -32.41
N ARG A 218 -5.44 -5.91 -33.44
CA ARG A 218 -6.49 -6.87 -33.79
C ARG A 218 -5.90 -8.17 -34.34
N ARG A 219 -4.86 -8.09 -35.17
CA ARG A 219 -4.11 -9.27 -35.67
C ARG A 219 -3.50 -10.08 -34.54
N VAL A 220 -2.93 -9.41 -33.54
CA VAL A 220 -2.36 -10.03 -32.34
C VAL A 220 -3.47 -10.72 -31.54
N GLU A 221 -4.61 -10.07 -31.34
CA GLU A 221 -5.77 -10.66 -30.65
C GLU A 221 -6.28 -11.93 -31.35
N GLU A 222 -6.46 -11.87 -32.67
CA GLU A 222 -6.94 -13.00 -33.48
C GLU A 222 -5.97 -14.20 -33.44
N GLN A 223 -4.66 -13.96 -33.53
CA GLN A 223 -3.64 -15.03 -33.49
C GLN A 223 -3.37 -15.55 -32.08
N ALA A 224 -3.48 -14.70 -31.05
CA ALA A 224 -3.31 -15.08 -29.66
C ALA A 224 -4.56 -15.74 -29.05
N GLN A 225 -5.70 -15.76 -29.76
CA GLN A 225 -6.99 -16.20 -29.22
C GLN A 225 -6.92 -17.57 -28.55
N LYS A 226 -6.23 -18.54 -29.15
CA LYS A 226 -6.08 -19.88 -28.59
C LYS A 226 -5.25 -19.88 -27.30
N VAL A 227 -4.10 -19.22 -27.31
CA VAL A 227 -3.20 -19.10 -26.14
C VAL A 227 -3.91 -18.37 -25.00
N VAL A 228 -4.66 -17.30 -25.32
CA VAL A 228 -5.50 -16.58 -24.36
C VAL A 228 -6.59 -17.47 -23.79
N ALA A 229 -7.30 -18.25 -24.62
CA ALA A 229 -8.33 -19.16 -24.15
C ALA A 229 -7.77 -20.23 -23.19
N ASP A 230 -6.64 -20.84 -23.55
CA ASP A 230 -5.95 -21.84 -22.74
C ASP A 230 -5.48 -21.23 -21.41
N ALA A 231 -4.83 -20.06 -21.45
CA ALA A 231 -4.37 -19.35 -20.25
C ALA A 231 -5.53 -18.94 -19.33
N ARG A 232 -6.67 -18.52 -19.90
CA ARG A 232 -7.89 -18.20 -19.13
C ARG A 232 -8.51 -19.44 -18.48
N SER A 233 -8.48 -20.59 -19.14
CA SER A 233 -8.92 -21.86 -18.55
C SER A 233 -8.05 -22.23 -17.34
N GLN A 234 -6.74 -22.03 -17.43
CA GLN A 234 -5.84 -22.28 -16.30
C GLN A 234 -6.09 -21.32 -15.14
N LEU A 235 -6.26 -20.02 -15.42
CA LEU A 235 -6.65 -19.05 -14.38
C LEU A 235 -8.00 -19.39 -13.73
N ALA A 236 -8.96 -19.92 -14.47
CA ALA A 236 -10.23 -20.38 -13.93
C ALA A 236 -10.04 -21.58 -12.99
N GLU A 237 -9.14 -22.51 -13.33
CA GLU A 237 -8.78 -23.64 -12.46
C GLU A 237 -8.07 -23.17 -11.17
N VAL A 238 -7.19 -22.17 -11.26
CA VAL A 238 -6.60 -21.51 -10.07
C VAL A 238 -7.69 -20.94 -9.17
N ARG A 239 -8.62 -20.17 -9.75
CA ARG A 239 -9.75 -19.59 -9.01
C ARG A 239 -10.60 -20.67 -8.34
N ARG A 240 -10.85 -21.79 -9.03
CA ARG A 240 -11.61 -22.92 -8.50
C ARG A 240 -10.87 -23.59 -7.33
N LYS A 241 -9.57 -23.85 -7.46
CA LYS A 241 -8.75 -24.43 -6.38
C LYS A 241 -8.72 -23.53 -5.16
N ILE A 242 -8.49 -22.23 -5.33
CA ILE A 242 -8.47 -21.28 -4.21
C ILE A 242 -9.87 -21.15 -3.58
N GLY A 243 -10.94 -21.14 -4.38
CA GLY A 243 -12.31 -21.17 -3.87
C GLY A 243 -12.66 -22.45 -3.10
N GLY A 244 -12.02 -23.57 -3.42
CA GLY A 244 -12.19 -24.86 -2.77
C GLY A 244 -11.51 -24.99 -1.40
N VAL A 245 -10.59 -24.08 -1.06
CA VAL A 245 -9.86 -24.08 0.23
C VAL A 245 -10.77 -24.13 1.43
N ARG A 246 -11.90 -23.42 1.35
CA ARG A 246 -12.87 -23.38 2.45
C ARG A 246 -13.37 -24.76 2.83
N SER A 247 -13.62 -25.65 1.86
CA SER A 247 -14.04 -27.03 2.12
C SER A 247 -12.92 -27.95 2.59
N GLU A 248 -11.67 -27.54 2.42
CA GLU A 248 -10.48 -28.31 2.84
C GLU A 248 -10.00 -27.97 4.26
N ILE A 249 -10.67 -27.03 4.95
CA ILE A 249 -10.37 -26.65 6.34
C ILE A 249 -11.50 -27.15 7.25
N PRO A 250 -11.42 -28.38 7.81
CA PRO A 250 -12.48 -28.97 8.65
C PRO A 250 -12.78 -28.15 9.89
N VAL A 251 -11.78 -27.38 10.36
CA VAL A 251 -11.90 -26.49 11.52
C VAL A 251 -13.03 -25.48 11.34
N LEU A 252 -13.32 -25.04 10.11
CA LEU A 252 -14.34 -24.03 9.84
C LEU A 252 -15.75 -24.49 10.25
N ASP A 253 -16.02 -25.79 10.16
CA ASP A 253 -17.32 -26.38 10.48
C ASP A 253 -17.46 -26.71 11.98
N THR A 254 -16.35 -26.83 12.71
CA THR A 254 -16.34 -27.23 14.13
C THR A 254 -16.08 -26.09 15.12
N LEU A 255 -15.77 -24.87 14.64
CA LEU A 255 -15.61 -23.68 15.50
C LEU A 255 -16.82 -23.40 16.40
N GLY A 256 -18.03 -23.76 15.94
CA GLY A 256 -19.26 -23.66 16.73
C GLY A 256 -19.17 -24.43 18.05
N ASN A 257 -18.54 -25.62 18.02
CA ASN A 257 -18.31 -26.42 19.21
C ASN A 257 -17.41 -25.67 20.19
N VAL A 258 -16.31 -25.08 19.70
CA VAL A 258 -15.37 -24.30 20.51
C VAL A 258 -16.08 -23.18 21.25
N THR A 259 -16.86 -22.37 20.54
CA THR A 259 -17.65 -21.30 21.16
C THR A 259 -18.66 -21.82 22.18
N ALA A 260 -19.33 -22.96 21.91
CA ALA A 260 -20.29 -23.54 22.84
C ALA A 260 -19.66 -24.00 24.16
N THR A 261 -18.43 -24.51 24.12
CA THR A 261 -17.71 -24.87 25.35
C THR A 261 -17.22 -23.64 26.09
N LEU A 262 -16.74 -22.60 25.40
CA LEU A 262 -16.40 -21.32 26.04
C LEU A 262 -17.60 -20.72 26.78
N ASP A 263 -18.77 -20.74 26.14
CA ASP A 263 -20.03 -20.29 26.76
C ASP A 263 -20.42 -21.15 27.97
N THR A 264 -20.14 -22.45 27.91
CA THR A 264 -20.40 -23.37 29.03
C THR A 264 -19.48 -23.13 30.21
N ILE A 265 -18.19 -22.82 29.97
CA ILE A 265 -17.26 -22.39 31.03
C ILE A 265 -17.74 -21.09 31.65
N GLY A 266 -18.09 -20.10 30.82
CA GLY A 266 -18.56 -18.80 31.30
C GLY A 266 -19.80 -18.92 32.18
N ARG A 267 -20.75 -19.79 31.78
CA ARG A 267 -21.96 -20.08 32.57
C ARG A 267 -21.63 -20.71 33.92
N ARG A 268 -20.79 -21.75 33.94
CA ARG A 268 -20.36 -22.41 35.18
C ARG A 268 -19.63 -21.43 36.11
N ALA A 269 -18.72 -20.62 35.58
CA ALA A 269 -18.02 -19.62 36.37
C ALA A 269 -18.98 -18.63 37.04
N LYS A 270 -20.00 -18.18 36.29
CA LYS A 270 -21.05 -17.28 36.80
C LYS A 270 -21.95 -17.92 37.86
N GLU A 271 -22.20 -19.22 37.77
CA GLU A 271 -22.94 -19.97 38.80
C GLU A 271 -22.19 -20.01 40.14
N TYR A 272 -20.85 -20.11 40.11
CA TYR A 272 -20.01 -20.13 41.32
C TYR A 272 -19.68 -18.73 41.86
N GLU A 273 -19.73 -17.68 41.04
CA GLU A 273 -19.45 -16.29 41.43
C GLU A 273 -20.15 -15.86 42.75
N PRO A 274 -21.47 -16.02 42.95
CA PRO A 274 -22.13 -15.57 44.18
C PRO A 274 -21.65 -16.35 45.41
N GLN A 275 -21.32 -17.64 45.26
CA GLN A 275 -20.80 -18.47 46.34
C GLN A 275 -19.41 -17.98 46.75
N VAL A 276 -18.52 -17.77 45.79
CA VAL A 276 -17.16 -17.26 46.04
C VAL A 276 -17.20 -15.87 46.66
N ALA A 277 -18.05 -14.97 46.18
CA ALA A 277 -18.22 -13.63 46.75
C ALA A 277 -18.71 -13.66 48.21
N THR A 278 -19.61 -14.59 48.54
CA THR A 278 -20.11 -14.79 49.91
C THR A 278 -19.01 -15.31 50.84
N TYR A 279 -18.26 -16.33 50.41
CA TYR A 279 -17.12 -16.85 51.17
C TYR A 279 -15.99 -15.82 51.33
N ASP A 280 -15.72 -15.01 50.31
CA ASP A 280 -14.76 -13.91 50.41
C ASP A 280 -15.22 -12.85 51.42
N SER A 281 -16.52 -12.53 51.45
CA SER A 281 -17.09 -11.61 52.43
C SER A 281 -16.86 -12.10 53.86
N TYR A 282 -17.11 -13.38 54.15
CA TYR A 282 -16.81 -13.96 55.45
C TYR A 282 -15.32 -13.93 55.78
N ARG A 283 -14.46 -14.35 54.84
CA ARG A 283 -13.00 -14.31 54.97
C ARG A 283 -12.50 -12.89 55.28
N TRP A 284 -13.03 -11.90 54.58
CA TRP A 284 -12.65 -10.50 54.73
C TRP A 284 -13.03 -9.95 56.12
N ILE A 285 -14.25 -10.23 56.60
CA ILE A 285 -14.72 -9.85 57.94
C ILE A 285 -13.83 -10.49 59.02
N VAL A 286 -13.60 -11.81 58.93
CA VAL A 286 -12.74 -12.52 59.87
C VAL A 286 -11.33 -11.93 59.86
N GLY A 287 -10.78 -11.66 58.68
CA GLY A 287 -9.48 -11.00 58.52
C GLY A 287 -9.41 -9.64 59.22
N ILE A 288 -10.44 -8.80 59.08
CA ILE A 288 -10.52 -7.51 59.77
C ILE A 288 -10.59 -7.68 61.28
N CYS A 289 -11.46 -8.55 61.78
CA CYS A 289 -11.59 -8.79 63.22
C CYS A 289 -10.25 -9.22 63.84
N LEU A 290 -9.51 -10.11 63.17
CA LEU A 290 -8.20 -10.57 63.60
C LEU A 290 -7.15 -9.46 63.56
N CYS A 291 -7.11 -8.65 62.50
CA CYS A 291 -6.18 -7.51 62.41
C CYS A 291 -6.49 -6.45 63.48
N CYS A 292 -7.76 -6.19 63.77
CA CYS A 292 -8.19 -5.30 64.87
C CYS A 292 -7.76 -5.82 66.25
N LEU A 293 -7.84 -7.14 66.47
CA LEU A 293 -7.38 -7.77 67.71
C LEU A 293 -5.87 -7.58 67.92
N VAL A 294 -5.07 -7.82 66.86
CA VAL A 294 -3.62 -7.56 66.90
C VAL A 294 -3.35 -6.07 67.10
N LEU A 295 -4.14 -5.19 66.48
CA LEU A 295 -3.99 -3.74 66.62
C LEU A 295 -4.27 -3.29 68.05
N LEU A 296 -5.29 -3.84 68.70
CA LEU A 296 -5.61 -3.58 70.10
C LEU A 296 -4.42 -3.93 71.01
N ILE A 297 -3.81 -5.10 70.82
CA ILE A 297 -2.62 -5.54 71.57
C ILE A 297 -1.46 -4.55 71.35
N VAL A 298 -1.20 -4.17 70.10
CA VAL A 298 -0.14 -3.20 69.76
C VAL A 298 -0.40 -1.84 70.38
N LEU A 299 -1.64 -1.34 70.35
CA LEU A 299 -2.02 -0.07 70.96
C LEU A 299 -1.83 -0.10 72.49
N CYS A 300 -2.18 -1.21 73.15
CA CYS A 300 -1.89 -1.41 74.58
C CYS A 300 -0.38 -1.31 74.86
N TYR A 301 0.48 -1.94 74.04
CA TYR A 301 1.93 -1.85 74.19
C TYR A 301 2.48 -0.46 73.89
N LEU A 302 2.00 0.24 72.86
CA LEU A 302 2.42 1.60 72.54
C LEU A 302 2.03 2.58 73.65
N LEU A 303 0.78 2.53 74.12
CA LEU A 303 0.32 3.35 75.25
C LEU A 303 1.09 3.03 76.52
N ALA A 304 1.35 1.75 76.80
CA ALA A 304 2.18 1.33 77.93
C ALA A 304 3.60 1.91 77.87
N LEU A 305 4.25 1.86 76.71
CA LEU A 305 5.60 2.39 76.50
C LEU A 305 5.61 3.93 76.63
N VAL A 306 4.66 4.63 76.01
CA VAL A 306 4.59 6.10 76.06
C VAL A 306 4.28 6.59 77.48
N LEU A 307 3.21 6.08 78.10
CA LEU A 307 2.82 6.47 79.47
C LEU A 307 3.87 6.02 80.51
N GLY A 308 4.49 4.86 80.31
CA GLY A 308 5.58 4.36 81.14
C GLY A 308 6.87 5.21 81.04
N ALA A 309 7.19 5.73 79.85
CA ALA A 309 8.32 6.63 79.65
C ALA A 309 8.03 8.04 80.21
N LEU A 310 6.86 8.61 79.95
CA LEU A 310 6.44 9.93 80.44
C LEU A 310 6.20 9.95 81.96
N GLY A 311 5.73 8.84 82.54
CA GLY A 311 5.47 8.69 83.97
C GLY A 311 6.71 8.37 84.82
N LEU A 312 7.89 8.22 84.21
CA LEU A 312 9.09 7.77 84.90
C LEU A 312 9.67 8.85 85.83
N LYS A 313 9.45 8.69 87.14
CA LYS A 313 10.13 9.48 88.19
C LYS A 313 11.23 8.63 88.85
N PRO A 314 12.53 8.96 88.65
CA PRO A 314 13.63 8.10 89.09
C PRO A 314 13.83 8.04 90.61
N SER A 315 13.32 9.02 91.37
CA SER A 315 13.57 9.19 92.82
C SER A 315 12.41 8.78 93.74
N VAL A 316 11.35 8.16 93.22
CA VAL A 316 10.11 7.85 93.98
C VAL A 316 9.95 6.34 94.21
N LEU A 317 9.47 5.93 95.40
CA LEU A 317 9.22 4.52 95.70
C LEU A 317 8.11 3.95 94.79
N PRO A 318 8.12 2.64 94.49
CA PRO A 318 7.10 2.01 93.64
C PRO A 318 5.65 2.23 94.08
N THR A 319 5.41 2.47 95.37
CA THR A 319 4.09 2.71 95.99
C THR A 319 3.61 4.15 95.88
N GLU A 320 4.44 5.11 95.46
CA GLU A 320 4.10 6.54 95.31
C GLU A 320 4.17 7.01 93.84
N ARG A 321 4.09 6.07 92.89
CA ARG A 321 4.12 6.40 91.47
C ARG A 321 2.87 7.19 91.07
N GLY A 322 3.06 8.17 90.19
CA GLY A 322 1.96 8.99 89.68
C GLY A 322 1.01 8.19 88.78
N CYS A 323 -0.22 8.69 88.62
CA CYS A 323 -1.29 8.08 87.82
C CYS A 323 -0.83 7.61 86.44
N LEU A 324 -0.04 8.44 85.73
CA LEU A 324 0.48 8.13 84.39
C LEU A 324 1.35 6.85 84.34
N SER A 325 2.20 6.63 85.35
CA SER A 325 3.04 5.44 85.43
C SER A 325 2.25 4.19 85.84
N ASN A 326 1.16 4.35 86.60
CA ASN A 326 0.28 3.23 86.95
C ASN A 326 -0.50 2.79 85.72
N SER A 327 -1.14 3.74 85.01
CA SER A 327 -1.86 3.46 83.76
C SER A 327 -0.98 2.81 82.70
N GLY A 328 0.29 3.25 82.57
CA GLY A 328 1.24 2.59 81.67
C GLY A 328 1.52 1.13 82.03
N GLY A 329 1.58 0.81 83.33
CA GLY A 329 1.69 -0.57 83.82
C GLY A 329 0.41 -1.39 83.56
N ASP A 330 -0.75 -0.79 83.79
CA ASP A 330 -2.06 -1.43 83.57
C ASP A 330 -2.26 -1.78 82.08
N PHE A 331 -1.96 -0.85 81.17
CA PHE A 331 -1.99 -1.11 79.72
C PHE A 331 -0.97 -2.18 79.30
N PHE A 332 0.20 -2.23 79.93
CA PHE A 332 1.18 -3.27 79.64
C PHE A 332 0.67 -4.66 80.05
N MET A 333 0.11 -4.77 81.26
CA MET A 333 -0.47 -6.01 81.77
C MET A 333 -1.71 -6.43 80.98
N ALA A 334 -2.54 -5.47 80.53
CA ALA A 334 -3.66 -5.73 79.63
C ALA A 334 -3.18 -6.29 78.27
N GLY A 335 -2.15 -5.70 77.67
CA GLY A 335 -1.56 -6.19 76.42
C GLY A 335 -1.01 -7.61 76.54
N VAL A 336 -0.32 -7.92 77.65
CA VAL A 336 0.15 -9.29 77.96
C VAL A 336 -1.03 -10.24 78.16
N GLY A 337 -2.06 -9.81 78.89
CA GLY A 337 -3.28 -10.59 79.12
C GLY A 337 -3.99 -10.97 77.82
N PHE A 338 -4.22 -10.00 76.92
CA PHE A 338 -4.80 -10.26 75.60
C PHE A 338 -3.89 -11.15 74.74
N SER A 339 -2.58 -10.92 74.76
CA SER A 339 -1.62 -11.74 74.01
C SER A 339 -1.67 -13.20 74.46
N PHE A 340 -1.76 -13.46 75.77
CA PHE A 340 -1.88 -14.80 76.31
C PHE A 340 -3.24 -15.44 75.98
N LEU A 341 -4.33 -14.70 76.18
CA LEU A 341 -5.70 -15.16 75.92
C LEU A 341 -5.90 -15.59 74.46
N PHE A 342 -5.35 -14.82 73.53
CA PHE A 342 -5.49 -15.04 72.09
C PHE A 342 -4.29 -15.73 71.43
N SER A 343 -3.28 -16.17 72.22
CA SER A 343 -2.05 -16.77 71.69
C SER A 343 -2.34 -17.99 70.81
N TRP A 344 -3.20 -18.90 71.28
CA TRP A 344 -3.55 -20.13 70.55
C TRP A 344 -4.24 -19.82 69.21
N LEU A 345 -5.08 -18.78 69.18
CA LEU A 345 -5.82 -18.36 67.99
C LEU A 345 -4.91 -17.70 66.97
N LEU A 346 -3.97 -16.85 67.40
CA LEU A 346 -2.95 -16.25 66.53
C LEU A 346 -1.98 -17.30 65.98
N MET A 347 -1.59 -18.29 66.80
CA MET A 347 -0.75 -19.41 66.34
C MET A 347 -1.47 -20.26 65.29
N LEU A 348 -2.75 -20.58 65.51
CA LEU A 348 -3.56 -21.33 64.55
C LEU A 348 -3.73 -20.56 63.24
N LEU A 349 -3.97 -19.25 63.30
CA LEU A 349 -4.07 -18.39 62.12
C LEU A 349 -2.80 -18.44 61.26
N VAL A 350 -1.63 -18.24 61.88
CA VAL A 350 -0.35 -18.29 61.18
C VAL A 350 -0.12 -19.68 60.57
N LEU A 351 -0.42 -20.75 61.30
CA LEU A 351 -0.28 -22.12 60.80
C LEU A 351 -1.15 -22.36 59.56
N VAL A 352 -2.43 -22.03 59.64
CA VAL A 352 -3.39 -22.24 58.53
C VAL A 352 -3.02 -21.40 57.32
N THR A 353 -2.72 -20.12 57.51
CA THR A 353 -2.36 -19.22 56.40
C THR A 353 -1.03 -19.60 55.78
N PHE A 354 -0.05 -20.04 56.56
CA PHE A 354 1.24 -20.52 56.05
C PHE A 354 1.09 -21.83 55.26
N LEU A 355 0.34 -22.79 55.79
CA LEU A 355 0.08 -24.06 55.10
C LEU A 355 -0.71 -23.82 53.80
N LEU A 356 -1.83 -23.11 53.85
CA LEU A 356 -2.64 -22.87 52.65
C LEU A 356 -1.91 -21.95 51.66
N GLY A 357 -1.38 -20.83 52.12
CA GLY A 357 -0.71 -19.85 51.26
C GLY A 357 0.60 -20.35 50.67
N GLY A 358 1.43 -21.02 51.47
CA GLY A 358 2.71 -21.58 51.01
C GLY A 358 2.53 -22.70 49.99
N ASN A 359 1.55 -23.60 50.22
CA ASN A 359 1.22 -24.65 49.26
C ASN A 359 0.56 -24.06 48.01
N ALA A 360 -0.35 -23.09 48.14
CA ALA A 360 -0.95 -22.42 46.98
C ALA A 360 0.12 -21.72 46.11
N ASP A 361 1.09 -21.02 46.72
CA ASP A 361 2.19 -20.40 45.97
C ASP A 361 3.04 -21.44 45.23
N THR A 362 3.46 -22.48 45.95
CA THR A 362 4.44 -23.45 45.44
C THR A 362 3.82 -24.44 44.45
N LEU A 363 2.61 -24.95 44.71
CA LEU A 363 1.97 -26.00 43.93
C LEU A 363 1.04 -25.47 42.84
N VAL A 364 0.52 -24.24 42.98
CA VAL A 364 -0.46 -23.68 42.03
C VAL A 364 0.10 -22.44 41.32
N CYS A 365 0.43 -21.37 42.05
CA CYS A 365 0.80 -20.09 41.43
C CYS A 365 2.07 -20.16 40.59
N ARG A 366 3.15 -20.78 41.10
CA ARG A 366 4.41 -20.90 40.35
C ARG A 366 4.30 -21.80 39.13
N PRO A 367 3.70 -23.01 39.21
CA PRO A 367 3.52 -23.84 38.02
C PRO A 367 2.53 -23.24 37.01
N TRP A 368 1.57 -22.42 37.47
CA TRP A 368 0.64 -21.70 36.58
C TRP A 368 1.36 -20.60 35.81
N HIS A 369 2.16 -19.78 36.50
CA HIS A 369 2.95 -18.71 35.89
C HIS A 369 4.02 -19.25 34.93
N SER A 370 4.64 -20.39 35.25
CA SER A 370 5.65 -21.02 34.39
C SER A 370 5.07 -21.90 33.29
N GLY A 371 3.74 -22.05 33.22
CA GLY A 371 3.07 -22.90 32.24
C GLY A 371 3.20 -24.42 32.49
N GLN A 372 3.88 -24.84 33.56
CA GLN A 372 4.07 -26.25 33.93
C GLN A 372 2.75 -26.96 34.33
N LEU A 373 1.72 -26.20 34.73
CA LEU A 373 0.39 -26.72 34.99
C LEU A 373 -0.44 -27.00 33.71
N LEU A 374 -0.07 -26.41 32.58
CA LEU A 374 -0.84 -26.53 31.33
C LEU A 374 -0.87 -27.97 30.80
N PRO A 375 0.26 -28.73 30.75
CA PRO A 375 0.24 -30.13 30.36
C PRO A 375 -0.61 -31.00 31.30
N PHE A 376 -0.62 -30.70 32.60
CA PHE A 376 -1.39 -31.46 33.58
C PHE A 376 -2.90 -31.27 33.37
N LEU A 377 -3.33 -30.05 33.01
CA LEU A 377 -4.70 -29.73 32.60
C LEU A 377 -5.10 -30.42 31.30
N GLU A 378 -4.18 -30.88 30.47
CA GLU A 378 -4.50 -31.63 29.24
C GLU A 378 -4.61 -33.14 29.50
N THR A 379 -3.84 -33.66 30.47
CA THR A 379 -3.81 -35.11 30.79
C THR A 379 -4.82 -35.54 31.86
N SER A 380 -5.46 -34.58 32.53
CA SER A 380 -6.39 -34.88 33.62
C SER A 380 -7.73 -35.37 33.10
N ASP A 381 -8.26 -36.46 33.67
CA ASP A 381 -9.58 -37.03 33.34
C ASP A 381 -10.73 -36.02 33.55
N LEU A 382 -10.51 -35.02 34.43
CA LEU A 382 -11.43 -33.92 34.72
C LEU A 382 -11.59 -32.90 33.58
N THR A 383 -10.68 -32.90 32.62
CA THR A 383 -10.61 -31.95 31.49
C THR A 383 -10.55 -32.67 30.14
N ALA A 384 -10.87 -33.98 30.10
CA ALA A 384 -10.98 -34.76 28.86
C ALA A 384 -11.92 -34.14 27.81
N SER A 385 -12.87 -33.30 28.23
CA SER A 385 -13.74 -32.51 27.33
C SER A 385 -13.05 -31.33 26.62
N PHE A 386 -11.81 -30.99 27.00
CA PHE A 386 -11.01 -29.88 26.46
C PHE A 386 -9.88 -30.36 25.56
N ASN A 387 -10.10 -31.44 24.81
CA ASN A 387 -9.19 -31.79 23.73
C ASN A 387 -9.39 -30.83 22.55
N LEU A 388 -8.55 -29.79 22.49
CA LEU A 388 -8.65 -28.74 21.48
C LEU A 388 -8.49 -29.29 20.05
N SER A 389 -7.67 -30.33 19.86
CA SER A 389 -7.47 -30.97 18.55
C SER A 389 -8.75 -31.66 18.06
N GLU A 390 -9.39 -32.44 18.93
CA GLU A 390 -10.66 -33.12 18.64
C GLU A 390 -11.79 -32.10 18.40
N MET A 391 -11.83 -31.06 19.23
CA MET A 391 -12.81 -30.00 19.15
C MET A 391 -12.73 -29.20 17.84
N LEU A 392 -11.50 -28.96 17.38
CA LEU A 392 -11.23 -28.31 16.10
C LEU A 392 -11.29 -29.30 14.92
N GLY A 393 -11.52 -30.59 15.13
CA GLY A 393 -11.60 -31.58 14.05
C GLY A 393 -10.29 -31.73 13.26
N LEU A 394 -9.15 -31.45 13.89
CA LEU A 394 -7.84 -31.47 13.23
C LEU A 394 -7.37 -32.91 13.03
N GLN A 395 -7.39 -33.38 11.78
CA GLN A 395 -6.82 -34.69 11.43
C GLN A 395 -5.29 -34.57 11.29
N GLY A 396 -4.54 -35.33 12.09
CA GLY A 396 -3.07 -35.46 11.94
C GLY A 396 -2.20 -34.53 12.80
N GLY A 397 -2.72 -33.93 13.87
CA GLY A 397 -1.91 -33.17 14.83
C GLY A 397 -2.57 -32.91 16.17
N THR A 398 -1.83 -33.13 17.26
CA THR A 398 -2.25 -32.74 18.62
C THR A 398 -1.91 -31.26 18.85
N VAL A 399 -2.88 -30.37 18.66
CA VAL A 399 -2.75 -28.98 19.13
C VAL A 399 -3.00 -28.99 20.64
N THR A 400 -1.95 -28.71 21.40
CA THR A 400 -2.01 -28.60 22.86
C THR A 400 -2.35 -27.17 23.27
N PHE A 401 -3.12 -27.02 24.35
CA PHE A 401 -3.38 -25.74 24.98
C PHE A 401 -2.06 -25.05 25.39
N SER A 402 -1.06 -25.81 25.84
CA SER A 402 0.28 -25.28 26.13
C SER A 402 0.93 -24.65 24.89
N SER A 403 0.79 -25.28 23.71
CA SER A 403 1.31 -24.69 22.45
C SER A 403 0.55 -23.44 22.08
N VAL A 404 -0.78 -23.42 22.24
CA VAL A 404 -1.61 -22.25 21.93
C VAL A 404 -1.27 -21.07 22.86
N TYR A 405 -1.12 -21.34 24.16
CA TYR A 405 -0.74 -20.34 25.14
C TYR A 405 0.62 -19.72 24.83
N ASN A 406 1.62 -20.56 24.56
CA ASN A 406 2.97 -20.10 24.22
C ASN A 406 2.99 -19.30 22.91
N ASN A 407 2.29 -19.76 21.88
CA ASN A 407 2.20 -19.08 20.59
C ASN A 407 1.47 -17.72 20.71
N CYS A 408 0.43 -17.65 21.54
CA CYS A 408 -0.26 -16.41 21.87
C CYS A 408 0.69 -15.41 22.57
N GLN A 409 1.55 -15.87 23.48
CA GLN A 409 2.54 -15.02 24.15
C GLN A 409 3.55 -14.42 23.16
N HIS A 410 3.83 -15.13 22.07
CA HIS A 410 4.75 -14.71 21.01
C HIS A 410 4.07 -13.98 19.84
N ASN A 411 2.77 -13.65 19.95
CA ASN A 411 1.97 -13.04 18.87
C ASN A 411 2.01 -13.82 17.54
N GLU A 412 2.09 -15.15 17.61
CA GLU A 412 2.07 -16.00 16.42
C GLU A 412 0.66 -16.03 15.79
N PRO A 413 0.55 -16.05 14.45
CA PRO A 413 -0.73 -16.04 13.77
C PRO A 413 -1.52 -17.33 14.04
N VAL A 414 -2.85 -17.23 13.92
CA VAL A 414 -3.78 -18.36 14.10
C VAL A 414 -3.39 -19.55 13.24
N TRP A 415 -3.01 -19.28 11.99
CA TRP A 415 -2.64 -20.29 10.99
C TRP A 415 -1.53 -21.21 11.49
N ARG A 416 -0.52 -20.64 12.13
CA ARG A 416 0.59 -21.37 12.73
C ARG A 416 0.19 -22.01 14.06
N THR A 417 -0.55 -21.26 14.88
CA THR A 417 -0.95 -21.68 16.22
C THR A 417 -1.81 -22.93 16.21
N LEU A 418 -2.77 -23.00 15.29
CA LEU A 418 -3.65 -24.17 15.10
C LEU A 418 -3.10 -25.18 14.11
N GLN A 419 -1.89 -24.98 13.58
CA GLN A 419 -1.24 -25.84 12.60
C GLN A 419 -2.11 -26.10 11.35
N LEU A 420 -2.91 -25.10 10.93
CA LEU A 420 -3.81 -25.20 9.77
C LEU A 420 -3.05 -25.48 8.47
N GLY A 421 -1.77 -25.12 8.41
CA GLY A 421 -0.86 -25.44 7.30
C GLY A 421 -0.71 -26.95 7.00
N ARG A 422 -1.05 -27.84 7.94
CA ARG A 422 -1.04 -29.30 7.69
C ARG A 422 -2.25 -29.75 6.87
N ALA A 423 -3.40 -29.13 7.09
CA ALA A 423 -4.63 -29.42 6.35
C ALA A 423 -4.62 -28.72 4.99
N VAL A 424 -4.22 -27.45 4.97
CA VAL A 424 -4.09 -26.66 3.74
C VAL A 424 -2.70 -26.01 3.71
N PRO A 425 -1.76 -26.54 2.91
CA PRO A 425 -0.46 -25.91 2.71
C PRO A 425 -0.62 -24.64 1.87
N LEU A 426 -0.89 -23.51 2.53
CA LEU A 426 -1.08 -22.20 1.89
C LEU A 426 0.10 -21.82 0.99
N ASP A 427 1.32 -22.13 1.41
CA ASP A 427 2.54 -21.79 0.66
C ASP A 427 2.60 -22.52 -0.69
N GLU A 428 2.17 -23.79 -0.73
CA GLU A 428 2.07 -24.55 -1.98
C GLU A 428 0.89 -24.07 -2.81
N LEU A 429 -0.26 -23.88 -2.18
CA LEU A 429 -1.49 -23.48 -2.86
C LEU A 429 -1.39 -22.09 -3.50
N LEU A 430 -0.75 -21.14 -2.80
CA LEU A 430 -0.53 -19.77 -3.28
C LEU A 430 0.73 -19.65 -4.14
N ASN A 431 1.44 -20.76 -4.38
CA ASN A 431 2.60 -20.73 -5.25
C ASN A 431 2.19 -20.52 -6.71
N ILE A 432 2.33 -19.28 -7.17
CA ILE A 432 2.01 -18.87 -8.54
C ILE A 432 2.78 -19.70 -9.58
N SER A 433 4.00 -20.15 -9.27
CA SER A 433 4.81 -20.92 -10.22
C SER A 433 4.16 -22.25 -10.62
N GLN A 434 3.32 -22.82 -9.75
CA GLN A 434 2.56 -24.04 -10.04
C GLN A 434 1.54 -23.82 -11.16
N TYR A 435 1.08 -22.59 -11.35
CA TYR A 435 -0.01 -22.26 -12.26
C TYR A 435 0.44 -21.46 -13.49
N THR A 436 1.61 -20.84 -13.44
CA THR A 436 2.12 -20.03 -14.56
C THR A 436 2.99 -20.81 -15.53
N GLY A 437 3.49 -21.99 -15.16
CA GLY A 437 4.44 -22.74 -16.01
C GLY A 437 3.91 -23.03 -17.42
N GLU A 438 2.67 -23.55 -17.51
CA GLU A 438 2.04 -23.83 -18.81
C GLU A 438 1.62 -22.55 -19.54
N ILE A 439 1.15 -21.52 -18.81
CA ILE A 439 0.83 -20.20 -19.39
C ILE A 439 2.06 -19.59 -20.05
N SER A 440 3.20 -19.53 -19.34
CA SER A 440 4.46 -19.02 -19.85
C SER A 440 4.92 -19.81 -21.08
N ALA A 441 4.90 -21.14 -21.02
CA ALA A 441 5.28 -21.98 -22.15
C ALA A 441 4.36 -21.80 -23.38
N ALA A 442 3.07 -21.50 -23.16
CA ALA A 442 2.13 -21.22 -24.25
C ALA A 442 2.43 -19.86 -24.92
N PHE A 443 2.77 -18.83 -24.14
CA PHE A 443 3.18 -17.53 -24.67
C PHE A 443 4.56 -17.57 -25.34
N ASP A 444 5.52 -18.36 -24.85
CA ASP A 444 6.83 -18.53 -25.47
C ASP A 444 6.75 -19.18 -26.87
N ARG A 445 5.70 -19.98 -27.12
CA ARG A 445 5.42 -20.62 -28.41
C ARG A 445 4.56 -19.76 -29.34
N LEU A 446 4.01 -18.65 -28.85
CA LEU A 446 3.18 -17.77 -29.65
C LEU A 446 4.05 -17.01 -30.64
N ASN A 447 3.87 -17.30 -31.92
CA ASN A 447 4.50 -16.54 -33.00
C ASN A 447 3.44 -15.72 -33.73
N VAL A 448 3.53 -14.40 -33.67
CA VAL A 448 2.58 -13.49 -34.31
C VAL A 448 3.12 -13.05 -35.66
N SER A 449 2.45 -13.45 -36.74
CA SER A 449 2.75 -12.94 -38.08
C SER A 449 2.02 -11.63 -38.29
N LEU A 450 2.76 -10.55 -38.53
CA LEU A 450 2.20 -9.26 -38.91
C LEU A 450 2.05 -9.18 -40.43
N ASP A 451 1.18 -8.28 -40.89
CA ASP A 451 1.08 -7.98 -42.31
C ASP A 451 2.33 -7.25 -42.81
N PRO A 452 2.82 -7.57 -44.02
CA PRO A 452 3.89 -6.79 -44.61
C PRO A 452 3.41 -5.36 -44.88
N VAL A 453 4.01 -4.41 -44.17
CA VAL A 453 3.70 -2.98 -44.36
C VAL A 453 4.50 -2.45 -45.54
N THR A 454 3.81 -2.13 -46.64
CA THR A 454 4.42 -1.48 -47.80
C THR A 454 4.06 0.00 -47.78
N PHE A 455 5.01 0.86 -47.41
CA PHE A 455 4.80 2.32 -47.40
C PHE A 455 4.66 2.90 -48.82
N LEU A 456 5.52 2.46 -49.73
CA LEU A 456 5.57 2.90 -51.12
C LEU A 456 5.97 1.73 -52.01
N SER A 457 5.32 1.60 -53.17
CA SER A 457 5.68 0.62 -54.18
C SER A 457 7.06 0.94 -54.80
N PRO A 458 7.75 -0.03 -55.42
CA PRO A 458 9.01 0.23 -56.12
C PRO A 458 8.90 1.33 -57.18
N SER A 459 7.78 1.38 -57.91
CA SER A 459 7.53 2.43 -58.91
C SER A 459 7.32 3.79 -58.28
N GLN A 460 6.57 3.89 -57.18
CA GLN A 460 6.37 5.14 -56.44
C GLN A 460 7.69 5.66 -55.84
N LYS A 461 8.53 4.76 -55.31
CA LYS A 461 9.87 5.11 -54.82
C LYS A 461 10.75 5.65 -55.93
N GLN A 462 10.73 5.02 -57.11
CA GLN A 462 11.51 5.49 -58.24
C GLN A 462 11.06 6.88 -58.68
N LEU A 463 9.74 7.10 -58.78
CA LEU A 463 9.18 8.39 -59.17
C LEU A 463 9.55 9.52 -58.20
N LEU A 464 9.54 9.25 -56.89
CA LEU A 464 10.04 10.21 -55.89
C LEU A 464 11.54 10.49 -56.04
N ARG A 465 12.35 9.48 -56.40
CA ARG A 465 13.78 9.68 -56.69
C ARG A 465 13.98 10.53 -57.93
N ASP A 466 13.17 10.32 -58.96
CA ASP A 466 13.23 11.09 -60.21
C ASP A 466 12.83 12.56 -59.96
N VAL A 467 11.80 12.80 -59.14
CA VAL A 467 11.43 14.15 -58.67
C VAL A 467 12.57 14.78 -57.87
N GLY A 468 13.17 14.05 -56.93
CA GLY A 468 14.31 14.52 -56.15
C GLY A 468 15.55 14.83 -57.00
N ALA A 469 15.83 14.01 -58.02
CA ALA A 469 16.98 14.17 -58.92
C ALA A 469 16.80 15.31 -59.93
N SER A 470 15.57 15.54 -60.41
CA SER A 470 15.25 16.69 -61.27
C SER A 470 15.32 18.03 -60.54
N GLY A 471 15.29 17.99 -59.19
CA GLY A 471 15.48 19.13 -58.31
C GLY A 471 14.34 20.14 -58.30
N LEU A 472 13.30 19.98 -59.14
CA LEU A 472 12.21 20.93 -59.36
C LEU A 472 12.68 22.40 -59.44
N GLN A 473 13.91 22.62 -59.93
CA GLN A 473 14.59 23.91 -59.93
C GLN A 473 14.85 24.40 -61.37
N PRO A 474 13.82 24.88 -62.06
CA PRO A 474 14.01 25.57 -63.33
C PRO A 474 14.76 26.90 -63.11
N ASN A 475 15.61 27.27 -64.07
CA ASN A 475 16.44 28.46 -63.97
C ASN A 475 15.62 29.73 -64.30
N PHE A 476 15.18 30.45 -63.27
CA PHE A 476 14.43 31.69 -63.40
C PHE A 476 15.28 32.96 -63.52
N THR A 477 16.62 32.86 -63.57
CA THR A 477 17.48 34.06 -63.53
C THR A 477 17.18 35.05 -64.65
N GLY A 478 16.91 34.57 -65.87
CA GLY A 478 16.54 35.42 -67.00
C GLY A 478 15.19 36.12 -66.77
N ALA A 479 14.16 35.34 -66.41
CA ALA A 479 12.82 35.86 -66.15
C ALA A 479 12.77 36.91 -65.03
N LEU A 480 13.50 36.68 -63.94
CA LEU A 480 13.55 37.58 -62.79
C LEU A 480 14.20 38.93 -63.13
N GLN A 481 15.20 38.95 -64.01
CA GLN A 481 15.80 40.21 -64.48
C GLN A 481 14.80 41.08 -65.25
N GLN A 482 13.90 40.46 -66.03
CA GLN A 482 12.92 41.17 -66.85
C GLN A 482 11.80 41.83 -66.03
N VAL A 483 11.46 41.28 -64.87
CA VAL A 483 10.45 41.84 -63.95
C VAL A 483 11.06 42.79 -62.90
N GLY A 484 12.33 43.18 -63.07
CA GLY A 484 13.03 44.08 -62.14
C GLY A 484 13.51 43.42 -60.84
N TRP A 485 13.44 42.09 -60.75
CA TRP A 485 13.89 41.27 -59.62
C TRP A 485 15.30 40.67 -59.85
N GLY A 486 16.19 41.44 -60.48
CA GLY A 486 17.60 41.05 -60.59
C GLY A 486 18.35 41.14 -59.25
N PRO A 487 19.56 40.57 -59.12
CA PRO A 487 20.38 40.56 -57.88
C PRO A 487 20.78 41.95 -57.31
N GLY A 488 20.33 43.04 -57.92
CA GLY A 488 20.53 44.42 -57.45
C GLY A 488 19.30 45.33 -57.59
N GLY A 489 18.11 44.80 -57.91
CA GLY A 489 16.90 45.58 -58.23
C GLY A 489 15.92 45.83 -57.07
N GLY A 490 16.20 45.30 -55.88
CA GLY A 490 15.29 45.32 -54.72
C GLY A 490 15.14 46.67 -53.98
N GLN A 491 15.41 47.82 -54.61
CA GLN A 491 15.23 49.14 -53.96
C GLN A 491 14.19 50.06 -54.63
N GLY A 492 13.52 49.64 -55.71
CA GLY A 492 12.63 50.52 -56.47
C GLY A 492 11.12 50.40 -56.21
N LEU A 493 10.62 49.32 -55.61
CA LEU A 493 9.17 49.04 -55.53
C LEU A 493 8.69 48.77 -54.09
N SER A 494 9.26 49.47 -53.10
CA SER A 494 8.72 49.53 -51.75
C SER A 494 7.91 50.80 -51.53
N GLN A 495 6.91 51.09 -52.39
CA GLN A 495 5.93 52.13 -52.09
C GLN A 495 4.66 52.08 -52.97
N ALA A 496 3.98 50.92 -53.00
CA ALA A 496 2.53 50.87 -53.22
C ALA A 496 2.01 49.47 -52.91
N GLY A 497 1.26 49.33 -51.81
CA GLY A 497 0.39 48.16 -51.60
C GLY A 497 0.70 47.33 -50.36
N GLY A 498 0.19 47.79 -49.21
CA GLY A 498 -0.59 46.97 -48.27
C GLY A 498 0.08 45.76 -47.62
N GLY A 499 0.25 45.85 -46.31
CA GLY A 499 0.76 44.78 -45.45
C GLY A 499 0.03 43.45 -45.60
N GLY A 500 0.83 42.39 -45.60
CA GLY A 500 0.42 41.00 -45.51
C GLY A 500 1.60 40.22 -44.97
N SER A 501 1.85 40.35 -43.67
CA SER A 501 2.85 39.56 -42.96
C SER A 501 2.46 38.09 -43.00
N CYS A 502 3.17 37.27 -43.78
CA CYS A 502 3.25 35.83 -43.56
C CYS A 502 4.57 35.56 -42.83
N GLY A 503 4.47 35.44 -41.51
CA GLY A 503 5.48 34.77 -40.71
C GLY A 503 5.17 33.28 -40.66
N ILE A 504 6.20 32.46 -40.89
CA ILE A 504 6.36 31.19 -40.18
C ILE A 504 7.38 31.45 -39.08
#